data_AF-A0A8T9ATQ9-F1
#
_entry.id   AF-A0A8T9ATQ9-F1
#
_cell.length_a   1.000
_cell.length_b   1.000
_cell.length_c   1.000
_cell.angle_alpha   90.00
_cell.angle_beta   90.00
_cell.angle_gamma   90.00
#
_symmetry.space_group_name_H-M   'P 1'
#
loop_
_entity.id
_entity.type
_entity.pdbx_description
1 polymer ?
#
loop_
_entity_poly.entity_id
_entity_poly.type
_entity_poly.pdbx_seq_one_letter_code
_entity_poly.pdbx_strand_id
1 'polypeptide(L)' 'LDRRRTATWQPDGAGYSTLTVIDAAGRAASVKVFVE' A
#
# COMPACT_ATOMS: atom_id res chain seq x y z
N LEU A 1 -15.79 -6.51 -12.75
CA LEU A 1 -15.91 -6.85 -11.31
C LEU A 1 -14.57 -6.47 -10.68
N ASP A 2 -14.46 -5.28 -10.10
CA ASP A 2 -13.20 -4.78 -9.52
C ASP A 2 -13.16 -5.13 -8.03
N ARG A 3 -12.13 -5.84 -7.58
CA ARG A 3 -11.98 -6.27 -6.18
C ARG A 3 -10.95 -5.39 -5.49
N ARG A 4 -11.42 -4.36 -4.79
CA ARG A 4 -10.56 -3.53 -3.93
C ARG A 4 -10.22 -4.29 -2.65
N ARG A 5 -8.94 -4.54 -2.42
CA ARG A 5 -8.44 -5.05 -1.12
C ARG A 5 -8.13 -3.86 -0.22
N THR A 6 -8.74 -3.84 0.95
CA THR A 6 -8.45 -2.83 1.98
C THR A 6 -7.55 -3.46 3.02
N ALA A 7 -6.39 -2.87 3.28
CA ALA A 7 -5.47 -3.28 4.34
C ALA A 7 -5.38 -2.15 5.36
N THR A 8 -5.45 -2.49 6.65
CA THR A 8 -5.25 -1.58 7.77
C THR A 8 -3.88 -1.84 8.40
N TRP A 9 -3.03 -0.83 8.40
CA TRP A 9 -1.72 -0.86 9.04
C TRP A 9 -1.54 0.46 9.81
N GLN A 10 -1.08 0.36 11.04
CA GLN A 10 -0.76 1.49 11.92
C GLN A 10 0.76 1.45 12.17
N PRO A 11 1.52 2.50 11.85
CA PRO A 11 2.92 2.57 12.24
C PRO A 11 3.08 2.79 13.74
N ASP A 12 4.20 2.33 14.28
CA ASP A 12 4.60 2.52 15.68
C ASP A 12 5.12 3.95 15.97
N GLY A 13 5.25 4.80 14.94
CA GLY A 13 5.71 6.18 15.04
C GLY A 13 5.89 6.86 13.66
N ALA A 14 6.34 8.11 13.67
CA ALA A 14 6.49 8.89 12.45
C ALA A 14 7.51 8.29 11.47
N GLY A 15 7.18 8.25 10.17
CA GLY A 15 8.07 7.68 9.17
C GLY A 15 7.44 7.52 7.79
N TYR A 16 8.16 6.84 6.89
CA TYR A 16 7.67 6.53 5.55
C TYR A 16 7.21 5.08 5.46
N SER A 17 6.02 4.86 4.91
CA SER A 17 5.52 3.55 4.50
C SER A 17 5.48 3.47 2.98
N THR A 18 5.87 2.32 2.42
CA THR A 18 5.77 2.07 0.99
C THR A 18 4.74 0.97 0.75
N LEU A 19 3.64 1.32 0.09
CA LEU A 19 2.60 0.39 -0.30
C LEU A 19 2.82 -0.01 -1.76
N THR A 20 2.98 -1.31 -2.01
CA THR A 20 3.08 -1.88 -3.37
C THR A 20 1.85 -2.71 -3.66
N VAL A 21 1.20 -2.42 -4.79
CA VAL A 21 0.08 -3.19 -5.33
C VAL A 21 0.57 -3.97 -6.54
N ILE A 22 0.25 -5.26 -6.58
CA ILE A 22 0.51 -6.14 -7.73
C ILE A 22 -0.84 -6.64 -8.24
N ASP A 23 -1.11 -6.47 -9.52
CA ASP A 23 -2.33 -6.99 -10.15
C ASP A 23 -2.18 -8.47 -10.60
N ALA A 24 -3.27 -9.04 -11.10
CA ALA A 24 -3.28 -10.44 -11.52
C ALA A 24 -2.39 -10.72 -12.76
N ALA A 25 -2.02 -9.70 -13.53
CA ALA A 25 -1.08 -9.80 -14.64
C ALA A 25 0.38 -9.66 -14.18
N GLY A 26 0.62 -9.47 -12.88
CA GLY A 26 1.96 -9.28 -12.30
C GLY A 26 2.50 -7.87 -12.43
N ARG A 27 1.69 -6.89 -12.86
CA ARG A 27 2.11 -5.49 -12.93
C ARG A 27 2.10 -4.88 -11.54
N ALA A 28 3.14 -4.11 -11.21
CA ALA A 28 3.29 -3.48 -9.91
C ALA A 28 3.17 -1.95 -9.99
N ALA A 29 2.54 -1.35 -8.97
CA ALA A 29 2.54 0.08 -8.73
C ALA A 29 2.81 0.34 -7.24
N SER A 30 3.57 1.39 -6.92
CA SER A 30 3.95 1.71 -5.54
C SER A 30 3.66 3.17 -5.20
N VAL A 31 3.27 3.42 -3.95
CA VAL A 31 3.13 4.75 -3.36
C VAL A 31 3.93 4.84 -2.08
N LYS A 32 4.62 5.97 -1.88
CA LYS A 32 5.30 6.31 -0.62
C LYS A 32 4.40 7.29 0.15
N VAL A 33 4.07 6.95 1.38
CA VAL A 33 3.22 7.74 2.28
C VAL A 33 4.02 8.08 3.53
N PHE A 34 4.03 9.35 3.93
CA PHE A 34 4.50 9.75 5.24
C PHE A 34 3.36 9.57 6.25
N VAL A 35 3.66 8.99 7.41
CA VAL A 35 2.69 8.78 8.49
C VAL A 35 3.26 9.38 9.77
N GLU A 36 2.42 10.01 10.59
CA GLU A 36 2.72 10.69 11.85
C GLU A 36 1.82 10.20 13.00
#